data_AF-A0A932YFP4-F1
#
_entry.id   AF-A0A932YFP4-F1
#
_cell.length_a   1.000
_cell.length_b   1.000
_cell.length_c   1.000
_cell.angle_alpha   90.00
_cell.angle_beta   90.00
_cell.angle_gamma   90.00
#
_symmetry.space_group_name_H-M   'P 1'
#
loop_
_entity.id
_entity.type
_entity.pdbx_description
1 polymer ?
#
loop_
_entity_poly.entity_id
_entity_poly.type
_entity_poly.pdbx_seq_one_letter_code
_entity_poly.pdbx_strand_id
1 'polypeptide(L)'
;MNYKRGFTLIELMVVMGAVLLLSGGAITNYNNYSDRQRVNQAMDTLKNDLRTAQNRALVSQKPAGNNPDPGYYACGQLVGYRVTFSNASGTGSYSTQAVCQNSGVEEPKGDITTRTLPTGVLFNPLPLETTFYSLFRGASPSQSITISGANNTQTVSVSASGNIEEPLPTATPTPIGSTGATGPGAATATPTSTPTATPTPIPTTGDGLLGRYFDTKDLVGNSYTRVDATINFDWGGGSPMSGIPNNKFSVRWTGNVRTTVAGNYEFTGDSNDGKKLWVNGVLLINKWQDGNNSKSATITLSADTSYPITLEYYENKNDAHVKLLWKVPGTSGKVIVPQASLYST
;
A
#
# COMPACT_ATOMS: atom_id res chain seq x y z
N MET A 1 -0.10 63.59 -11.16
CA MET A 1 -1.46 63.18 -11.57
C MET A 1 -1.48 61.67 -11.71
N ASN A 2 -2.06 60.95 -10.73
CA ASN A 2 -2.15 59.48 -10.76
C ASN A 2 -3.55 59.08 -11.24
N TYR A 3 -3.67 58.67 -12.50
CA TYR A 3 -4.90 58.05 -13.00
C TYR A 3 -4.99 56.63 -12.41
N LYS A 4 -5.88 56.43 -11.42
CA LYS A 4 -6.34 55.09 -11.06
C LYS A 4 -7.19 54.57 -12.23
N ARG A 5 -6.63 53.70 -13.06
CA ARG A 5 -7.40 53.00 -14.10
C ARG A 5 -8.32 51.98 -13.41
N GLY A 6 -9.62 52.26 -13.42
CA GLY A 6 -10.64 51.30 -13.01
C GLY A 6 -10.93 50.31 -14.15
N PHE A 7 -11.23 49.07 -13.81
CA PHE A 7 -11.63 48.04 -14.78
C PHE A 7 -13.00 48.36 -15.37
N THR A 8 -13.16 48.09 -16.67
CA THR A 8 -14.42 48.28 -17.37
C THR A 8 -15.40 47.15 -17.03
N LEU A 9 -16.70 47.46 -17.12
CA LEU A 9 -17.77 46.48 -16.85
C LEU A 9 -17.71 45.28 -17.81
N ILE A 10 -17.22 45.52 -19.03
CA ILE A 10 -16.98 44.49 -20.05
C ILE A 10 -15.83 43.56 -19.64
N GLU A 11 -14.72 44.06 -19.10
CA GLU A 11 -13.62 43.22 -18.61
C GLU A 11 -14.09 42.31 -17.47
N LEU A 12 -14.92 42.83 -16.56
CA LEU A 12 -15.48 42.03 -15.46
C LEU A 12 -16.40 40.90 -15.96
N MET A 13 -17.22 41.17 -16.97
CA MET A 13 -18.10 40.14 -17.56
C MET A 13 -17.31 39.06 -18.30
N VAL A 14 -16.26 39.43 -19.04
CA VAL A 14 -15.39 38.48 -19.73
C VAL A 14 -14.67 37.57 -18.74
N VAL A 15 -14.16 38.13 -17.64
CA VAL A 15 -13.51 37.35 -16.59
C VAL A 15 -14.49 36.40 -15.90
N MET A 16 -15.70 36.85 -15.56
CA MET A 16 -16.70 35.96 -14.96
C MET A 16 -17.14 34.84 -15.90
N GLY A 17 -17.33 35.12 -17.19
CA GLY A 17 -17.64 34.10 -18.19
C GLY A 17 -16.52 33.06 -18.34
N ALA A 18 -15.26 33.51 -18.36
CA ALA A 18 -14.10 32.63 -18.42
C ALA A 18 -13.98 31.75 -17.15
N VAL A 19 -14.21 32.33 -15.96
CA VAL A 19 -14.17 31.59 -14.69
C VAL A 19 -15.27 30.52 -14.63
N LEU A 20 -16.49 30.82 -15.10
CA LEU A 20 -17.58 29.85 -15.12
C LEU A 20 -17.29 28.67 -16.07
N LEU A 21 -16.78 28.93 -17.27
CA LEU A 21 -16.38 27.89 -18.22
C LEU A 21 -15.23 27.01 -17.70
N LEU A 22 -14.22 27.61 -17.09
CA LEU A 22 -13.11 26.88 -16.48
C LEU A 22 -13.57 26.05 -15.27
N SER A 23 -14.49 26.58 -14.45
CA SER A 23 -15.01 25.90 -13.27
C SER A 23 -15.88 24.67 -13.62
N GLY A 24 -16.70 24.73 -14.66
CA GLY A 24 -17.53 23.59 -15.08
C GLY A 24 -16.72 22.36 -15.54
N GLY A 25 -15.64 22.60 -16.30
CA GLY A 25 -14.69 21.55 -16.69
C GLY A 25 -13.89 21.01 -15.51
N ALA A 26 -13.49 21.86 -14.58
CA ALA A 26 -12.77 21.46 -13.37
C ALA A 26 -13.62 20.55 -12.45
N ILE A 27 -14.92 20.85 -12.28
CA ILE A 27 -15.82 20.05 -11.44
C ILE A 27 -16.04 18.65 -12.00
N THR A 28 -16.25 18.51 -13.31
CA THR A 28 -16.47 17.20 -13.95
C THR A 28 -15.21 16.32 -13.87
N ASN A 29 -14.04 16.92 -14.10
CA ASN A 29 -12.75 16.23 -13.94
C ASN A 29 -12.46 15.84 -12.49
N TYR A 30 -12.80 16.72 -11.54
CA TYR A 30 -12.66 16.44 -10.12
C TYR A 30 -13.58 15.29 -9.66
N ASN A 31 -14.84 15.27 -10.11
CA ASN A 31 -15.78 14.20 -9.77
C ASN A 31 -15.32 12.84 -10.33
N ASN A 32 -14.94 12.79 -11.60
CA ASN A 32 -14.38 11.58 -12.22
C ASN A 32 -13.09 11.10 -11.52
N TYR A 33 -12.24 12.04 -11.09
CA TYR A 33 -11.05 11.71 -10.30
C TYR A 33 -11.41 11.15 -8.92
N SER A 34 -12.28 11.83 -8.18
CA SER A 34 -12.78 11.39 -6.87
C SER A 34 -13.37 9.97 -6.94
N ASP A 35 -14.21 9.73 -7.94
CA ASP A 35 -14.88 8.45 -8.15
C ASP A 35 -13.87 7.31 -8.44
N ARG A 36 -12.86 7.58 -9.25
CA ARG A 36 -11.76 6.65 -9.50
C ARG A 36 -10.94 6.36 -8.24
N GLN A 37 -10.66 7.39 -7.43
CA GLN A 37 -9.92 7.19 -6.17
C GLN A 37 -10.71 6.34 -5.17
N ARG A 38 -12.03 6.52 -5.09
CA ARG A 38 -12.90 5.69 -4.22
C ARG A 38 -12.85 4.22 -4.59
N VAL A 39 -12.94 3.88 -5.88
CA VAL A 39 -12.85 2.49 -6.36
C VAL A 39 -11.46 1.90 -6.09
N ASN A 40 -10.39 2.66 -6.32
CA ASN A 40 -9.03 2.19 -6.04
C ASN A 40 -8.79 1.91 -4.56
N GLN A 41 -9.15 2.86 -3.67
CA GLN A 41 -8.97 2.70 -2.23
C GLN A 41 -9.80 1.53 -1.68
N ALA A 42 -11.02 1.36 -2.20
CA ALA A 42 -11.88 0.22 -1.86
C ALA A 42 -11.23 -1.11 -2.25
N MET A 43 -10.61 -1.18 -3.44
CA MET A 43 -9.91 -2.39 -3.90
C MET A 43 -8.66 -2.68 -3.06
N ASP A 44 -7.88 -1.66 -2.71
CA ASP A 44 -6.68 -1.85 -1.87
C ASP A 44 -7.04 -2.34 -0.47
N THR A 45 -8.11 -1.80 0.11
CA THR A 45 -8.62 -2.25 1.41
C THR A 45 -9.09 -3.70 1.34
N LEU A 46 -9.87 -4.04 0.31
CA LEU A 46 -10.32 -5.42 0.08
C LEU A 46 -9.13 -6.37 -0.06
N LYS A 47 -8.11 -6.02 -0.85
CA LYS A 47 -6.90 -6.83 -1.03
C LYS A 47 -6.17 -7.08 0.30
N ASN A 48 -6.02 -6.05 1.12
CA ASN A 48 -5.35 -6.16 2.42
C ASN A 48 -6.14 -7.07 3.39
N ASP A 49 -7.47 -6.97 3.39
CA ASP A 49 -8.32 -7.79 4.25
C ASP A 49 -8.34 -9.26 3.77
N LEU A 50 -8.38 -9.50 2.45
CA LEU A 50 -8.23 -10.85 1.88
C LEU A 50 -6.88 -11.47 2.26
N ARG A 51 -5.77 -10.71 2.16
CA ARG A 51 -4.44 -11.17 2.59
C ARG A 51 -4.36 -11.42 4.08
N THR A 52 -5.06 -10.62 4.88
CA THR A 52 -5.15 -10.85 6.32
C THR A 52 -5.86 -12.17 6.62
N ALA A 53 -7.00 -12.44 5.97
CA ALA A 53 -7.71 -13.71 6.10
C ALA A 53 -6.84 -14.90 5.66
N GLN A 54 -6.13 -14.77 4.54
CA GLN A 54 -5.17 -15.76 4.04
C GLN A 54 -4.07 -16.03 5.07
N ASN A 55 -3.40 -14.99 5.59
CA ASN A 55 -2.31 -15.14 6.56
C ASN A 55 -2.78 -15.78 7.86
N ARG A 56 -3.94 -15.38 8.37
CA ARG A 56 -4.54 -15.98 9.57
C ARG A 56 -4.85 -17.47 9.37
N ALA A 57 -5.33 -17.85 8.18
CA ALA A 57 -5.54 -19.25 7.83
C ALA A 57 -4.21 -20.02 7.77
N LEU A 58 -3.19 -19.47 7.11
CA LEU A 58 -1.88 -20.12 6.95
C LEU A 58 -1.18 -20.40 8.29
N VAL A 59 -1.19 -19.44 9.22
CA VAL A 59 -0.60 -19.63 10.56
C VAL A 59 -1.54 -20.37 11.52
N SER A 60 -2.69 -20.84 11.03
CA SER A 60 -3.72 -21.53 11.82
C SER A 60 -4.17 -20.74 13.06
N GLN A 61 -4.26 -19.42 12.93
CA GLN A 61 -4.70 -18.55 14.01
C GLN A 61 -6.17 -18.83 14.33
N LYS A 62 -6.45 -19.32 15.53
CA LYS A 62 -7.83 -19.50 16.00
C LYS A 62 -8.46 -18.15 16.34
N PRO A 63 -9.78 -17.98 16.15
CA PRO A 63 -10.46 -16.76 16.56
C PRO A 63 -10.35 -16.60 18.09
N ALA A 64 -10.15 -15.36 18.53
CA ALA A 64 -10.01 -15.01 19.94
C ALA A 64 -10.75 -13.70 20.21
N GLY A 65 -11.29 -13.55 21.42
CA GLY A 65 -11.94 -12.32 21.88
C GLY A 65 -12.56 -12.50 23.25
N ASN A 66 -13.37 -11.51 23.66
CA ASN A 66 -13.83 -11.36 25.05
C ASN A 66 -15.30 -11.76 25.26
N ASN A 67 -15.93 -12.39 24.27
CA ASN A 67 -17.28 -12.95 24.41
C ASN A 67 -17.33 -13.96 25.58
N PRO A 68 -18.28 -13.80 26.53
CA PRO A 68 -18.40 -14.66 27.70
C PRO A 68 -18.92 -16.07 27.41
N ASP A 69 -19.47 -16.36 26.22
CA ASP A 69 -19.89 -17.71 25.84
C ASP A 69 -18.65 -18.57 25.46
N PRO A 70 -18.31 -19.63 26.24
CA PRO A 70 -17.16 -20.47 25.98
C PRO A 70 -17.27 -21.23 24.65
N GLY A 71 -18.47 -21.43 24.10
CA GLY A 71 -18.69 -22.04 22.79
C GLY A 71 -18.39 -21.10 21.62
N TYR A 72 -18.29 -19.79 21.86
CA TYR A 72 -18.22 -18.76 20.82
C TYR A 72 -16.87 -18.73 20.09
N TYR A 73 -15.77 -18.93 20.83
CA TYR A 73 -14.41 -19.05 20.27
C TYR A 73 -13.87 -20.49 20.34
N ALA A 74 -14.68 -21.46 20.77
CA ALA A 74 -14.29 -22.86 20.81
C ALA A 74 -14.07 -23.42 19.40
N CYS A 75 -12.82 -23.32 18.96
CA CYS A 75 -12.35 -23.80 17.68
C CYS A 75 -11.45 -25.03 17.92
N GLY A 76 -11.98 -26.24 17.69
CA GLY A 76 -11.23 -27.49 17.80
C GLY A 76 -10.08 -27.53 16.78
N GLN A 77 -10.43 -27.66 15.50
CA GLN A 77 -9.50 -27.52 14.38
C GLN A 77 -9.91 -26.34 13.50
N LEU A 78 -9.00 -25.41 13.20
CA LEU A 78 -9.30 -24.34 12.24
C LEU A 78 -9.32 -24.92 10.83
N VAL A 79 -10.43 -24.77 10.12
CA VAL A 79 -10.56 -25.10 8.69
C VAL A 79 -10.01 -23.97 7.84
N GLY A 80 -10.34 -22.73 8.18
CA GLY A 80 -9.93 -21.55 7.42
C GLY A 80 -10.66 -20.28 7.80
N TYR A 81 -10.51 -19.25 6.97
CA TYR A 81 -11.24 -18.00 7.05
C TYR A 81 -12.11 -17.82 5.82
N ARG A 82 -13.42 -17.76 6.04
CA ARG A 82 -14.45 -17.56 5.00
C ARG A 82 -14.70 -16.08 4.81
N VAL A 83 -14.77 -15.67 3.55
CA VAL A 83 -15.09 -14.33 3.08
C VAL A 83 -16.38 -14.40 2.29
N THR A 84 -17.39 -13.65 2.72
CA THR A 84 -18.69 -13.55 2.05
C THR A 84 -18.89 -12.14 1.50
N PHE A 85 -19.56 -12.03 0.36
CA PHE A 85 -19.77 -10.77 -0.35
C PHE A 85 -21.27 -10.47 -0.46
N SER A 86 -21.65 -9.19 -0.43
CA SER A 86 -23.04 -8.74 -0.51
C SER A 86 -23.13 -7.38 -1.20
N ASN A 87 -24.22 -7.14 -1.92
CA ASN A 87 -24.64 -5.83 -2.42
C ASN A 87 -26.02 -5.44 -1.86
N ALA A 88 -26.28 -5.80 -0.59
CA ALA A 88 -27.58 -5.55 0.03
C ALA A 88 -27.91 -4.05 0.05
N SER A 89 -29.17 -3.73 -0.28
CA SER A 89 -29.68 -2.36 -0.27
C SER A 89 -28.85 -1.36 -1.09
N GLY A 90 -28.22 -1.83 -2.17
CA GLY A 90 -27.37 -0.97 -3.02
C GLY A 90 -26.06 -0.54 -2.37
N THR A 91 -25.62 -1.24 -1.31
CA THR A 91 -24.33 -1.03 -0.66
C THR A 91 -23.50 -2.31 -0.77
N GLY A 92 -22.31 -2.21 -1.35
CA GLY A 92 -21.36 -3.32 -1.40
C GLY A 92 -20.75 -3.54 -0.02
N SER A 93 -20.63 -4.80 0.41
CA SER A 93 -19.96 -5.15 1.67
C SER A 93 -19.37 -6.56 1.58
N TYR A 94 -18.32 -6.79 2.35
CA TYR A 94 -17.76 -8.13 2.54
C TYR A 94 -17.51 -8.39 4.02
N SER A 95 -17.63 -9.65 4.42
CA SER A 95 -17.40 -10.06 5.80
C SER A 95 -16.47 -11.25 5.86
N THR A 96 -15.61 -11.26 6.88
CA THR A 96 -14.66 -12.34 7.13
C THR A 96 -14.94 -13.01 8.47
N GLN A 97 -14.93 -14.34 8.51
CA GLN A 97 -15.19 -15.13 9.71
C GLN A 97 -14.36 -16.42 9.71
N ALA A 98 -13.93 -16.88 10.89
CA ALA A 98 -13.25 -18.16 11.03
C ALA A 98 -14.23 -19.32 10.89
N VAL A 99 -13.80 -20.39 10.23
CA VAL A 99 -14.53 -21.66 10.12
C VAL A 99 -13.71 -22.72 10.85
N CYS A 100 -14.35 -23.42 11.78
CA CYS A 100 -13.73 -24.42 12.63
C CYS A 100 -14.46 -25.75 12.50
N GLN A 101 -13.71 -26.85 12.56
CA GLN A 101 -14.24 -28.18 12.60
C GLN A 101 -14.33 -28.65 14.07
N ASN A 102 -15.55 -28.94 14.51
CA ASN A 102 -15.85 -29.50 15.82
C ASN A 102 -16.59 -30.83 15.61
N SER A 103 -16.04 -31.93 16.10
CA SER A 103 -16.64 -33.27 15.97
C SER A 103 -17.04 -33.66 14.53
N GLY A 104 -16.26 -33.22 13.54
CA GLY A 104 -16.48 -33.51 12.12
C GLY A 104 -17.36 -32.50 11.37
N VAL A 105 -18.02 -31.57 12.06
CA VAL A 105 -18.89 -30.54 11.44
C VAL A 105 -18.14 -29.21 11.32
N GLU A 106 -18.22 -28.56 10.16
CA GLU A 106 -17.70 -27.21 9.95
C GLU A 106 -18.68 -26.16 10.45
N GLU A 107 -18.25 -25.32 11.38
CA GLU A 107 -19.07 -24.26 11.97
C GLU A 107 -18.33 -22.91 11.95
N PRO A 108 -19.04 -21.80 11.70
CA PRO A 108 -18.49 -20.47 11.89
C PRO A 108 -18.22 -20.18 13.38
N LYS A 109 -17.07 -19.59 13.70
CA LYS A 109 -16.68 -19.21 15.07
C LYS A 109 -16.07 -17.83 15.14
N GLY A 110 -16.22 -17.20 16.32
CA GLY A 110 -15.72 -15.86 16.62
C GLY A 110 -16.42 -14.72 15.87
N ASP A 111 -15.85 -13.54 16.03
CA ASP A 111 -16.42 -12.28 15.53
C ASP A 111 -16.37 -12.20 14.00
N ILE A 112 -17.46 -11.71 13.42
CA ILE A 112 -17.55 -11.38 12.00
C ILE A 112 -16.96 -9.99 11.79
N THR A 113 -15.86 -9.90 11.06
CA THR A 113 -15.31 -8.60 10.65
C THR A 113 -15.97 -8.20 9.34
N THR A 114 -16.88 -7.21 9.40
CA THR A 114 -17.60 -6.69 8.23
C THR A 114 -17.04 -5.35 7.77
N ARG A 115 -16.86 -5.20 6.47
CA ARG A 115 -16.43 -3.97 5.81
C ARG A 115 -17.45 -3.57 4.75
N THR A 116 -17.85 -2.31 4.78
CA THR A 116 -18.70 -1.69 3.76
C THR A 116 -17.84 -0.96 2.74
N LEU A 117 -18.12 -1.18 1.45
CA LEU A 117 -17.52 -0.42 0.37
C LEU A 117 -18.05 1.04 0.39
N PRO A 118 -17.28 2.00 -0.15
CA PRO A 118 -17.76 3.37 -0.32
C PRO A 118 -19.05 3.44 -1.13
N THR A 119 -19.88 4.46 -0.86
CA THR A 119 -21.15 4.68 -1.58
C THR A 119 -20.93 4.71 -3.09
N GLY A 120 -21.75 3.95 -3.83
CA GLY A 120 -21.68 3.84 -5.29
C GLY A 120 -20.64 2.85 -5.82
N VAL A 121 -19.86 2.19 -4.94
CA VAL A 121 -18.96 1.09 -5.30
C VAL A 121 -19.63 -0.23 -4.94
N LEU A 122 -19.82 -1.09 -5.94
CA LEU A 122 -20.51 -2.37 -5.83
C LEU A 122 -19.69 -3.50 -6.41
N PHE A 123 -19.94 -4.72 -5.95
CA PHE A 123 -19.41 -5.90 -6.60
C PHE A 123 -20.15 -6.17 -7.91
N ASN A 124 -19.44 -6.38 -9.02
CA ASN A 124 -20.08 -6.67 -10.31
C ASN A 124 -19.19 -7.55 -11.23
N PRO A 125 -19.56 -8.81 -11.48
CA PRO A 125 -20.68 -9.55 -10.87
C PRO A 125 -20.45 -9.76 -9.37
N LEU A 126 -21.50 -10.13 -8.61
CA LEU A 126 -21.35 -10.49 -7.20
C LEU A 126 -20.51 -11.78 -7.09
N PRO A 127 -19.35 -11.77 -6.39
CA PRO A 127 -18.52 -12.95 -6.25
C PRO A 127 -19.20 -14.04 -5.43
N LEU A 128 -18.73 -15.27 -5.62
CA LEU A 128 -19.04 -16.36 -4.71
C LEU A 128 -18.30 -16.15 -3.39
N GLU A 129 -18.75 -16.82 -2.33
CA GLU A 129 -17.95 -16.87 -1.10
C GLU A 129 -16.58 -17.52 -1.35
N THR A 130 -15.56 -17.09 -0.61
CA THR A 130 -14.19 -17.65 -0.69
C THR A 130 -13.71 -18.06 0.67
N THR A 131 -13.22 -19.29 0.82
CA THR A 131 -12.56 -19.74 2.05
C THR A 131 -11.07 -19.89 1.82
N PHE A 132 -10.26 -19.19 2.61
CA PHE A 132 -8.82 -19.44 2.71
C PHE A 132 -8.59 -20.55 3.72
N TYR A 133 -8.08 -21.70 3.28
CA TYR A 133 -7.91 -22.86 4.14
C TYR A 133 -6.60 -22.80 4.94
N SER A 134 -6.62 -23.44 6.10
CA SER A 134 -5.41 -23.70 6.89
C SER A 134 -4.53 -24.78 6.24
N LEU A 135 -3.31 -24.95 6.75
CA LEU A 135 -2.39 -26.05 6.36
C LEU A 135 -2.07 -26.11 4.86
N PHE A 136 -1.92 -24.95 4.22
CA PHE A 136 -1.57 -24.83 2.80
C PHE A 136 -2.56 -25.45 1.81
N ARG A 137 -3.84 -25.63 2.20
CA ARG A 137 -4.89 -26.15 1.32
C ARG A 137 -5.47 -25.11 0.33
N GLY A 138 -4.85 -23.93 0.25
CA GLY A 138 -5.18 -22.90 -0.73
C GLY A 138 -6.48 -22.15 -0.43
N ALA A 139 -7.22 -21.77 -1.46
CA ALA A 139 -8.54 -21.14 -1.32
C ALA A 139 -9.57 -21.77 -2.26
N SER A 140 -10.84 -21.70 -1.90
CA SER A 140 -11.93 -22.19 -2.76
C SER A 140 -13.13 -21.26 -2.79
N PRO A 141 -13.74 -21.03 -3.97
CA PRO A 141 -13.24 -21.39 -5.31
C PRO A 141 -12.24 -20.36 -5.85
N SER A 142 -11.47 -20.71 -6.89
CA SER A 142 -10.76 -19.70 -7.68
C SER A 142 -11.78 -18.73 -8.28
N GLN A 143 -11.58 -17.43 -8.09
CA GLN A 143 -12.49 -16.45 -8.66
C GLN A 143 -11.84 -15.08 -8.85
N SER A 144 -12.39 -14.30 -9.78
CA SER A 144 -12.09 -12.88 -9.91
C SER A 144 -13.16 -12.07 -9.18
N ILE A 145 -12.72 -11.25 -8.24
CA ILE A 145 -13.54 -10.31 -7.47
C ILE A 145 -13.39 -8.95 -8.12
N THR A 146 -14.50 -8.44 -8.65
CA THR A 146 -14.55 -7.16 -9.35
C THR A 146 -15.43 -6.19 -8.59
N ILE A 147 -14.91 -5.00 -8.32
CA ILE A 147 -15.71 -3.88 -7.83
C ILE A 147 -15.79 -2.79 -8.89
N SER A 148 -16.96 -2.17 -9.01
CA SER A 148 -17.26 -1.13 -9.99
C SER A 148 -17.96 0.06 -9.33
N GLY A 149 -17.57 1.27 -9.70
CA GLY A 149 -18.22 2.52 -9.30
C GLY A 149 -17.91 3.64 -10.27
N ALA A 150 -18.93 4.42 -10.67
CA ALA A 150 -18.81 5.61 -11.53
C ALA A 150 -17.87 5.42 -12.75
N ASN A 151 -18.17 4.38 -13.55
CA ASN A 151 -17.46 3.96 -14.77
C ASN A 151 -16.03 3.45 -14.56
N ASN A 152 -15.58 3.28 -13.32
CA ASN A 152 -14.32 2.65 -12.99
C ASN A 152 -14.55 1.23 -12.45
N THR A 153 -13.68 0.31 -12.85
CA THR A 153 -13.75 -1.09 -12.45
C THR A 153 -12.36 -1.55 -12.09
N GLN A 154 -12.25 -2.25 -10.95
CA GLN A 154 -11.02 -2.89 -10.52
C GLN A 154 -11.31 -4.36 -10.22
N THR A 155 -10.34 -5.21 -10.54
CA THR A 155 -10.46 -6.67 -10.39
C THR A 155 -9.25 -7.21 -9.64
N VAL A 156 -9.50 -8.13 -8.73
CA VAL A 156 -8.49 -8.97 -8.08
C VAL A 156 -8.89 -10.42 -8.23
N SER A 157 -7.95 -11.32 -8.47
CA SER A 157 -8.19 -12.75 -8.59
C SER A 157 -7.67 -13.47 -7.35
N VAL A 158 -8.47 -14.42 -6.84
CA VAL A 158 -8.04 -15.41 -5.84
C VAL A 158 -7.88 -16.74 -6.56
N SER A 159 -6.68 -17.33 -6.51
CA SER A 159 -6.41 -18.63 -7.13
C SER A 159 -6.78 -19.79 -6.21
N ALA A 160 -6.89 -21.00 -6.75
CA ALA A 160 -7.12 -22.23 -5.98
C ALA A 160 -5.98 -22.49 -4.97
N SER A 161 -4.77 -22.00 -5.26
CA SER A 161 -3.63 -22.03 -4.35
C SER A 161 -3.71 -20.97 -3.24
N GLY A 162 -4.75 -20.15 -3.23
CA GLY A 162 -4.96 -19.07 -2.26
C GLY A 162 -4.21 -17.79 -2.57
N ASN A 163 -3.54 -17.69 -3.72
CA ASN A 163 -2.83 -16.46 -4.10
C ASN A 163 -3.83 -15.38 -4.47
N ILE A 164 -3.53 -14.15 -4.07
CA ILE A 164 -4.31 -12.96 -4.40
C ILE A 164 -3.51 -12.17 -5.44
N GLU A 165 -3.92 -12.28 -6.70
CA GLU A 165 -3.22 -11.79 -7.88
C GLU A 165 -4.04 -10.71 -8.59
N GLU A 166 -3.39 -9.67 -9.07
CA GLU A 166 -4.05 -8.71 -9.96
C GLU A 166 -4.01 -9.25 -11.39
N PRO A 167 -5.05 -9.02 -12.20
CA PRO A 167 -4.98 -9.37 -13.61
C PRO A 167 -3.78 -8.66 -14.24
N LEU A 168 -2.99 -9.42 -15.00
CA LEU A 168 -1.96 -8.87 -15.86
C LEU A 168 -2.58 -7.75 -16.71
N PRO A 169 -1.94 -6.58 -16.88
CA PRO A 169 -2.53 -5.49 -17.65
C PRO A 169 -2.96 -6.01 -19.02
N THR A 170 -4.27 -6.05 -19.26
CA THR A 170 -4.84 -6.54 -20.51
C THR A 170 -4.30 -5.66 -21.63
N ALA A 171 -3.49 -6.23 -22.52
CA ALA A 171 -3.09 -5.56 -23.75
C ALA A 171 -4.37 -5.06 -24.44
N THR A 172 -4.45 -3.75 -24.64
CA THR A 172 -5.57 -3.14 -25.38
C THR A 172 -5.70 -3.87 -26.72
N PRO A 173 -6.87 -4.42 -27.07
CA PRO A 173 -7.02 -5.13 -28.33
C PRO A 173 -6.75 -4.15 -29.47
N THR A 174 -5.71 -4.43 -30.25
CA THR A 174 -5.46 -3.79 -31.53
C THR A 174 -6.72 -3.95 -32.39
N PRO A 175 -7.32 -2.87 -32.93
CA PRO A 175 -8.48 -2.99 -33.80
C PRO A 175 -8.11 -3.85 -35.01
N ILE A 176 -8.86 -4.94 -35.23
CA ILE A 176 -8.76 -5.76 -36.44
C ILE A 176 -9.37 -4.96 -37.59
N GLY A 177 -8.51 -4.45 -38.47
CA GLY A 177 -8.90 -3.86 -39.74
C GLY A 177 -9.17 -4.94 -40.79
N SER A 178 -10.39 -4.95 -41.32
CA SER A 178 -10.89 -5.86 -42.35
C SER A 178 -10.64 -5.32 -43.77
N THR A 179 -10.64 -6.26 -44.74
CA THR A 179 -10.77 -6.19 -46.21
C THR A 179 -9.65 -5.61 -47.11
N GLY A 180 -8.92 -6.52 -47.77
CA GLY A 180 -8.92 -6.79 -49.24
C GLY A 180 -8.64 -5.70 -50.31
N ALA A 181 -7.58 -5.94 -51.11
CA ALA A 181 -7.30 -5.59 -52.54
C ALA A 181 -7.31 -4.09 -52.96
N THR A 182 -6.48 -3.51 -53.85
CA THR A 182 -5.54 -3.92 -54.93
C THR A 182 -4.77 -2.66 -55.40
N GLY A 183 -3.54 -2.79 -55.91
CA GLY A 183 -2.93 -1.83 -56.86
C GLY A 183 -1.76 -0.94 -56.37
N PRO A 184 -0.85 -0.50 -57.27
CA PRO A 184 0.59 -0.46 -56.97
C PRO A 184 1.21 0.93 -56.82
N GLY A 185 2.19 1.02 -55.91
CA GLY A 185 3.42 1.80 -56.05
C GLY A 185 3.34 3.33 -56.04
N ALA A 186 3.56 3.93 -54.87
CA ALA A 186 4.26 5.22 -54.76
C ALA A 186 4.75 5.46 -53.32
N ALA A 187 6.05 5.71 -53.19
CA ALA A 187 6.82 6.30 -52.09
C ALA A 187 6.24 6.26 -50.67
N THR A 188 6.90 5.47 -49.81
CA THR A 188 6.75 5.49 -48.35
C THR A 188 7.11 6.87 -47.77
N ALA A 189 6.10 7.69 -47.47
CA ALA A 189 6.25 8.80 -46.54
C ALA A 189 6.15 8.25 -45.11
N THR A 190 7.20 8.45 -44.32
CA THR A 190 7.28 8.12 -42.90
C THR A 190 6.15 8.83 -42.14
N PRO A 191 5.36 8.15 -41.29
CA PRO A 191 4.37 8.83 -40.46
C PRO A 191 5.09 9.68 -39.40
N THR A 192 4.90 11.00 -39.47
CA THR A 192 5.27 11.94 -38.41
C THR A 192 4.53 11.55 -37.13
N SER A 193 5.27 11.19 -36.08
CA SER A 193 4.71 10.85 -34.78
C SER A 193 3.97 12.05 -34.19
N THR A 194 2.65 11.89 -33.99
CA THR A 194 1.85 12.78 -33.14
C THR A 194 2.46 12.77 -31.74
N PRO A 195 2.75 13.93 -31.11
CA PRO A 195 3.28 13.94 -29.75
C PRO A 195 2.25 13.35 -28.79
N THR A 196 2.59 12.20 -28.23
CA THR A 196 1.91 11.62 -27.06
C THR A 196 1.85 12.68 -25.98
N ALA A 197 0.65 13.06 -25.54
CA ALA A 197 0.49 13.87 -24.34
C ALA A 197 1.23 13.16 -23.21
N THR A 198 2.29 13.79 -22.72
CA THR A 198 3.04 13.31 -21.56
C THR A 198 2.03 13.16 -20.41
N PRO A 199 1.84 11.95 -19.85
CA PRO A 199 1.03 11.83 -18.65
C PRO A 199 1.66 12.72 -17.60
N THR A 200 0.93 13.76 -17.18
CA THR A 200 1.33 14.55 -16.02
C THR A 200 1.47 13.58 -14.84
N PRO A 201 2.63 13.54 -14.16
CA PRO A 201 2.92 12.52 -13.16
C PRO A 201 1.89 12.58 -12.03
N ILE A 202 1.34 11.42 -11.67
CA ILE A 202 0.57 11.25 -10.44
C ILE A 202 1.54 11.53 -9.28
N PRO A 203 1.24 12.40 -8.30
CA PRO A 203 1.98 12.41 -7.05
C PRO A 203 1.56 11.18 -6.24
N THR A 204 2.18 10.02 -6.51
CA THR A 204 2.22 8.84 -5.63
C THR A 204 3.51 8.83 -4.81
N THR A 205 3.92 9.99 -4.31
CA THR A 205 5.17 10.10 -3.57
C THR A 205 4.90 9.63 -2.16
N GLY A 206 5.51 8.51 -1.74
CA GLY A 206 5.56 8.14 -0.33
C GLY A 206 5.91 9.34 0.56
N ASP A 207 5.40 9.36 1.79
CA ASP A 207 5.52 10.46 2.73
C ASP A 207 6.64 10.24 3.75
N GLY A 208 7.21 9.03 3.81
CA GLY A 208 8.28 8.66 4.73
C GLY A 208 7.88 7.56 5.71
N LEU A 209 8.53 7.52 6.88
CA LEU A 209 8.15 6.63 7.98
C LEU A 209 7.81 7.44 9.23
N LEU A 210 6.87 6.95 10.04
CA LEU A 210 6.57 7.55 11.33
C LEU A 210 7.69 7.20 12.31
N GLY A 211 8.51 8.18 12.66
CA GLY A 211 9.56 8.08 13.66
C GLY A 211 9.04 8.44 15.04
N ARG A 212 9.18 7.51 16.00
CA ARG A 212 8.97 7.75 17.42
C ARG A 212 10.32 7.82 18.13
N TYR A 213 10.65 9.01 18.63
CA TYR A 213 11.91 9.38 19.25
C TYR A 213 11.76 9.33 20.77
N PHE A 214 12.59 8.56 21.46
CA PHE A 214 12.55 8.36 22.90
C PHE A 214 13.73 9.05 23.58
N ASP A 215 13.48 9.63 24.76
CA ASP A 215 14.51 10.27 25.60
C ASP A 215 15.40 9.27 26.37
N THR A 216 15.24 7.97 26.10
CA THR A 216 16.06 6.88 26.63
C THR A 216 16.57 5.98 25.52
N LYS A 217 17.64 5.21 25.80
CA LYS A 217 18.25 4.28 24.81
C LYS A 217 17.44 2.99 24.58
N ASP A 218 16.47 2.69 25.43
CA ASP A 218 15.81 1.38 25.50
C ASP A 218 14.39 1.37 24.92
N LEU A 219 14.05 2.35 24.07
CA LEU A 219 12.73 2.50 23.40
C LEU A 219 11.57 2.63 24.39
N VAL A 220 11.83 3.29 25.53
CA VAL A 220 10.87 3.56 26.61
C VAL A 220 10.96 5.02 27.07
N GLY A 221 10.08 5.43 27.98
CA GLY A 221 10.09 6.79 28.51
C GLY A 221 9.30 7.78 27.67
N ASN A 222 9.66 9.07 27.77
CA ASN A 222 8.96 10.10 27.02
C ASN A 222 9.32 9.98 25.54
N SER A 223 8.35 10.29 24.69
CA SER A 223 8.56 10.19 23.26
C SER A 223 7.87 11.27 22.47
N TYR A 224 8.51 11.65 21.36
CA TYR A 224 8.01 12.58 20.37
C TYR A 224 7.87 11.87 19.03
N THR A 225 6.95 12.32 18.19
CA THR A 225 6.72 11.71 16.87
C THR A 225 6.86 12.73 15.76
N ARG A 226 7.41 12.29 14.62
CA ARG A 226 7.37 13.02 13.35
C ARG A 226 7.44 12.03 12.19
N VAL A 227 7.03 12.46 11.01
CA VAL A 227 7.25 11.70 9.78
C VAL A 227 8.59 12.10 9.18
N ASP A 228 9.44 11.10 8.94
CA ASP A 228 10.75 11.28 8.33
C ASP A 228 10.72 10.78 6.89
N ALA A 229 10.89 11.72 5.94
CA ALA A 229 10.85 11.44 4.50
C ALA A 229 11.78 10.29 4.09
N THR A 230 12.98 10.23 4.65
CA THR A 230 13.93 9.13 4.49
C THR A 230 14.64 8.88 5.81
N ILE A 231 15.26 7.71 5.96
CA ILE A 231 16.20 7.46 7.07
C ILE A 231 17.61 7.71 6.56
N ASN A 232 18.08 8.95 6.70
CA ASN A 232 19.42 9.37 6.34
C ASN A 232 19.86 10.51 7.26
N PHE A 233 20.17 10.15 8.51
CA PHE A 233 20.47 11.10 9.56
C PHE A 233 21.93 11.00 9.99
N ASP A 234 22.53 12.17 10.20
CA ASP A 234 23.82 12.35 10.84
C ASP A 234 23.67 13.54 11.79
N TRP A 235 23.62 13.25 13.08
CA TRP A 235 23.46 14.25 14.14
C TRP A 235 24.81 14.64 14.76
N GLY A 236 25.91 13.95 14.42
CA GLY A 236 27.17 14.06 15.17
C GLY A 236 26.93 13.94 16.68
N GLY A 237 27.59 14.75 17.49
CA GLY A 237 27.34 14.84 18.93
C GLY A 237 26.06 15.60 19.35
N GLY A 238 25.13 15.84 18.42
CA GLY A 238 23.89 16.59 18.62
C GLY A 238 22.68 15.70 18.97
N SER A 239 21.47 16.25 18.81
CA SER A 239 20.22 15.52 19.07
C SER A 239 19.25 15.65 17.89
N PRO A 240 18.31 14.69 17.72
CA PRO A 240 17.39 14.68 16.58
C PRO A 240 16.32 15.78 16.64
N MET A 241 15.99 16.26 17.84
CA MET A 241 15.03 17.32 18.10
C MET A 241 15.12 17.81 19.54
N SER A 242 14.51 18.97 19.81
CA SER A 242 14.32 19.46 21.18
C SER A 242 13.52 18.46 22.01
N GLY A 243 13.92 18.26 23.27
CA GLY A 243 13.32 17.27 24.17
C GLY A 243 13.98 15.87 24.09
N ILE A 244 14.86 15.63 23.13
CA ILE A 244 15.69 14.42 23.06
C ILE A 244 17.13 14.79 23.47
N PRO A 245 17.76 14.04 24.39
CA PRO A 245 19.15 14.30 24.79
C PRO A 245 20.13 13.98 23.64
N ASN A 246 21.33 14.56 23.70
CA ASN A 246 22.37 14.28 22.69
C ASN A 246 22.88 12.84 22.73
N ASN A 247 22.79 12.18 23.89
CA ASN A 247 23.25 10.82 24.11
C ASN A 247 22.14 10.02 24.80
N LYS A 248 22.20 8.68 24.70
CA LYS A 248 21.25 7.77 25.36
C LYS A 248 19.80 7.97 24.91
N PHE A 249 19.59 8.19 23.62
CA PHE A 249 18.26 8.25 23.02
C PHE A 249 18.04 7.03 22.10
N SER A 250 16.79 6.81 21.69
CA SER A 250 16.46 5.77 20.73
C SER A 250 15.31 6.19 19.84
N VAL A 251 15.17 5.53 18.69
CA VAL A 251 14.13 5.84 17.71
C VAL A 251 13.57 4.54 17.15
N ARG A 252 12.25 4.49 16.98
CA ARG A 252 11.56 3.46 16.22
C ARG A 252 10.81 4.11 15.06
N TRP A 253 11.23 3.79 13.84
CA TRP A 253 10.50 4.12 12.62
C TRP A 253 9.60 2.97 12.23
N THR A 254 8.32 3.26 12.00
CA THR A 254 7.32 2.30 11.51
C THR A 254 6.59 2.83 10.29
N GLY A 255 6.19 1.92 9.41
CA GLY A 255 5.39 2.23 8.24
C GLY A 255 5.45 1.09 7.25
N ASN A 256 5.42 1.43 5.96
CA ASN A 256 5.61 0.47 4.89
C ASN A 256 6.69 0.89 3.91
N VAL A 257 7.34 -0.11 3.31
CA VAL A 257 8.19 0.06 2.13
C VAL A 257 7.51 -0.54 0.91
N ARG A 258 7.40 0.23 -0.17
CA ARG A 258 6.87 -0.22 -1.46
C ARG A 258 8.02 -0.56 -2.41
N THR A 259 8.03 -1.80 -2.87
CA THR A 259 8.93 -2.28 -3.93
C THR A 259 8.29 -2.03 -5.29
N THR A 260 9.11 -1.76 -6.31
CA THR A 260 8.64 -1.53 -7.70
C THR A 260 8.98 -2.68 -8.64
N VAL A 261 10.01 -3.46 -8.30
CA VAL A 261 10.41 -4.66 -9.04
C VAL A 261 10.42 -5.87 -8.12
N ALA A 262 10.17 -7.05 -8.67
CA ALA A 262 10.30 -8.30 -7.93
C ALA A 262 11.77 -8.72 -7.85
N GLY A 263 12.13 -9.43 -6.78
CA GLY A 263 13.43 -10.07 -6.65
C GLY A 263 14.08 -9.88 -5.29
N ASN A 264 15.37 -10.16 -5.22
CA ASN A 264 16.13 -10.12 -3.98
C ASN A 264 16.59 -8.69 -3.66
N TYR A 265 15.91 -8.03 -2.73
CA TYR A 265 16.32 -6.74 -2.20
C TYR A 265 17.36 -6.94 -1.11
N GLU A 266 18.41 -6.13 -1.13
CA GLU A 266 19.41 -6.10 -0.04
C GLU A 266 19.20 -4.84 0.79
N PHE A 267 18.60 -4.96 1.97
CA PHE A 267 18.50 -3.84 2.90
C PHE A 267 19.79 -3.72 3.72
N THR A 268 20.23 -2.48 3.95
CA THR A 268 21.42 -2.15 4.74
C THR A 268 21.06 -1.12 5.79
N GLY A 269 21.38 -1.42 7.05
CA GLY A 269 21.42 -0.43 8.10
C GLY A 269 22.85 -0.01 8.35
N ASP A 270 23.13 1.29 8.31
CA ASP A 270 24.41 1.89 8.64
C ASP A 270 24.19 2.81 9.83
N SER A 271 24.86 2.56 10.96
CA SER A 271 24.57 3.31 12.18
C SER A 271 25.73 3.32 13.17
N ASN A 272 25.73 4.36 13.98
CA ASN A 272 26.39 4.43 15.27
C ASN A 272 25.33 4.94 16.26
N ASP A 273 24.85 4.18 17.26
CA ASP A 273 25.22 2.83 17.67
C ASP A 273 24.33 1.72 17.04
N GLY A 274 23.47 1.09 17.85
CA GLY A 274 22.80 -0.17 17.54
C GLY A 274 21.50 -0.01 16.77
N LYS A 275 21.11 -1.07 16.05
CA LYS A 275 19.92 -1.10 15.21
C LYS A 275 19.30 -2.49 15.08
N LYS A 276 18.01 -2.53 14.79
CA LYS A 276 17.28 -3.72 14.32
C LYS A 276 16.35 -3.36 13.18
N LEU A 277 16.29 -4.19 12.15
CA LEU A 277 15.44 -3.97 10.97
C LEU A 277 14.54 -5.17 10.74
N TRP A 278 13.24 -4.90 10.64
CA TRP A 278 12.23 -5.84 10.18
C TRP A 278 11.65 -5.38 8.86
N VAL A 279 11.48 -6.31 7.91
CA VAL A 279 10.72 -6.10 6.68
C VAL A 279 9.79 -7.28 6.50
N ASN A 280 8.51 -7.02 6.22
CA ASN A 280 7.49 -8.06 6.14
C ASN A 280 7.42 -8.95 7.41
N GLY A 281 7.64 -8.34 8.58
CA GLY A 281 7.70 -9.05 9.87
C GLY A 281 8.96 -9.89 10.11
N VAL A 282 9.86 -10.03 9.13
CA VAL A 282 11.11 -10.81 9.26
C VAL A 282 12.22 -9.92 9.81
N LEU A 283 12.86 -10.34 10.90
CA LEU A 283 14.04 -9.68 11.47
C LEU A 283 15.26 -9.90 10.57
N LEU A 284 15.59 -8.93 9.73
CA LEU A 284 16.70 -8.99 8.78
C LEU A 284 18.04 -8.61 9.41
N ILE A 285 18.04 -7.57 10.24
CA ILE A 285 19.25 -7.08 10.92
C ILE A 285 18.98 -7.06 12.40
N ASN A 286 19.87 -7.68 13.17
CA ASN A 286 19.88 -7.61 14.63
C ASN A 286 21.29 -7.26 15.13
N LYS A 287 21.54 -5.97 15.31
CA LYS A 287 22.82 -5.42 15.79
C LYS A 287 22.58 -4.38 16.88
N TRP A 288 22.10 -4.85 18.02
CA TRP A 288 21.81 -4.04 19.20
C TRP A 288 23.03 -3.95 20.13
N GLN A 289 24.10 -3.32 19.64
CA GLN A 289 25.37 -3.17 20.34
C GLN A 289 26.03 -1.84 19.97
N ASP A 290 26.87 -1.34 20.87
CA ASP A 290 27.60 -0.09 20.68
C ASP A 290 28.62 -0.19 19.55
N GLY A 291 28.90 0.96 18.94
CA GLY A 291 29.91 1.18 17.92
C GLY A 291 29.34 1.31 16.51
N ASN A 292 30.13 1.99 15.68
CA ASN A 292 29.84 2.19 14.27
C ASN A 292 29.83 0.86 13.52
N ASN A 293 28.71 0.52 12.90
CA ASN A 293 28.59 -0.69 12.11
C ASN A 293 27.63 -0.52 10.93
N SER A 294 27.97 -1.20 9.83
CA SER A 294 27.10 -1.36 8.67
C SER A 294 26.76 -2.83 8.47
N LYS A 295 25.48 -3.17 8.34
CA LYS A 295 25.04 -4.55 8.15
C LYS A 295 23.98 -4.62 7.07
N SER A 296 24.14 -5.61 6.18
CA SER A 296 23.20 -5.90 5.11
C SER A 296 22.57 -7.28 5.27
N ALA A 297 21.35 -7.41 4.79
CA ALA A 297 20.60 -8.65 4.73
C ALA A 297 19.63 -8.60 3.54
N THR A 298 19.36 -9.76 2.95
CA THR A 298 18.54 -9.86 1.75
C THR A 298 17.17 -10.47 2.03
N ILE A 299 16.16 -10.02 1.29
CA ILE A 299 14.80 -10.59 1.31
C ILE A 299 14.23 -10.56 -0.12
N THR A 300 13.60 -11.67 -0.52
CA THR A 300 12.88 -11.73 -1.79
C THR A 300 11.51 -11.08 -1.62
N LEU A 301 11.26 -10.03 -2.40
CA LEU A 301 10.02 -9.26 -2.36
C LEU A 301 9.38 -9.24 -3.76
N SER A 302 8.07 -9.17 -3.81
CA SER A 302 7.29 -9.04 -5.06
C SER A 302 7.37 -7.61 -5.60
N ALA A 303 7.10 -7.45 -6.90
CA ALA A 303 6.93 -6.13 -7.50
C ALA A 303 5.67 -5.45 -6.94
N ASP A 304 5.65 -4.12 -6.98
CA ASP A 304 4.50 -3.26 -6.65
C ASP A 304 3.78 -3.58 -5.34
N THR A 305 4.53 -4.12 -4.37
CA THR A 305 3.98 -4.58 -3.10
C THR A 305 4.47 -3.72 -1.96
N SER A 306 3.56 -3.38 -1.05
CA SER A 306 3.84 -2.65 0.17
C SER A 306 4.05 -3.63 1.31
N TYR A 307 5.19 -3.54 2.00
CA TYR A 307 5.56 -4.41 3.12
C TYR A 307 5.72 -3.60 4.40
N PRO A 308 5.25 -4.09 5.56
CA PRO A 308 5.51 -3.43 6.81
C PRO A 308 7.03 -3.40 7.05
N ILE A 309 7.54 -2.24 7.43
CA ILE A 309 8.93 -2.02 7.77
C ILE A 309 9.02 -1.42 9.17
N THR A 310 9.97 -1.91 9.96
CA THR A 310 10.29 -1.34 11.27
C THR A 310 11.79 -1.25 11.39
N LEU A 311 12.29 -0.05 11.68
CA LEU A 311 13.69 0.17 12.03
C LEU A 311 13.75 0.71 13.45
N GLU A 312 14.44 -0.02 14.32
CA GLU A 312 14.82 0.46 15.64
C GLU A 312 16.28 0.87 15.62
N TYR A 313 16.61 1.93 16.37
CA TYR A 313 17.94 2.48 16.52
C TYR A 313 18.13 3.01 17.94
N TYR A 314 19.35 2.95 18.46
CA TYR A 314 19.73 3.70 19.65
C TYR A 314 21.09 4.38 19.49
N GLU A 315 21.24 5.46 20.25
CA GLU A 315 22.50 6.15 20.49
C GLU A 315 22.87 6.02 21.97
N ASN A 316 24.11 5.68 22.30
CA ASN A 316 24.61 5.59 23.66
C ASN A 316 25.51 6.77 24.03
N LYS A 317 26.54 7.06 23.22
CA LYS A 317 27.49 8.15 23.45
C LYS A 317 28.22 8.61 22.19
N ASN A 318 28.51 9.91 22.16
CA ASN A 318 29.29 10.60 21.13
C ASN A 318 28.47 10.80 19.85
N ASP A 319 28.99 10.38 18.69
CA ASP A 319 28.43 10.73 17.39
C ASP A 319 27.29 9.81 16.98
N ALA A 320 26.12 10.37 16.75
CA ALA A 320 24.92 9.64 16.39
C ALA A 320 24.63 9.74 14.88
N HIS A 321 24.50 8.61 14.20
CA HIS A 321 23.99 8.57 12.83
C HIS A 321 23.25 7.27 12.53
N VAL A 322 22.32 7.34 11.58
CA VAL A 322 21.59 6.16 11.08
C VAL A 322 21.10 6.38 9.65
N LYS A 323 21.35 5.38 8.79
CA LYS A 323 20.91 5.35 7.39
C LYS A 323 20.27 4.01 7.07
N LEU A 324 19.17 4.07 6.33
CA LEU A 324 18.54 2.91 5.71
C LEU A 324 18.79 2.95 4.21
N LEU A 325 19.54 1.98 3.72
CA LEU A 325 19.82 1.81 2.30
C LEU A 325 19.20 0.53 1.79
N TRP A 326 18.99 0.46 0.48
CA TRP A 326 18.68 -0.78 -0.21
C TRP A 326 19.44 -0.92 -1.51
N LYS A 327 19.65 -2.16 -1.95
CA LYS A 327 19.96 -2.49 -3.35
C LYS A 327 18.71 -3.10 -3.97
N VAL A 328 18.21 -2.45 -5.00
CA VAL A 328 17.04 -2.91 -5.77
C VAL A 328 17.49 -4.03 -6.72
N PRO A 329 16.70 -5.10 -6.92
CA PRO A 329 17.00 -6.15 -7.90
C PRO A 329 17.38 -5.57 -9.26
N GLY A 330 18.47 -6.07 -9.86
CA GLY A 330 18.95 -5.63 -11.18
C GLY A 330 19.76 -4.32 -11.18
N THR A 331 20.00 -3.69 -10.03
CA THR A 331 20.85 -2.48 -9.93
C THR A 331 22.27 -2.79 -9.47
N SER A 332 23.23 -1.92 -9.79
CA SER A 332 24.65 -2.11 -9.47
C SER A 332 25.04 -1.66 -8.06
N GLY A 333 24.27 -0.76 -7.43
CA GLY A 333 24.66 -0.10 -6.18
C GLY A 333 23.52 0.05 -5.17
N LYS A 334 23.90 0.36 -3.92
CA LYS A 334 22.97 0.69 -2.83
C LYS A 334 22.64 2.18 -2.87
N VAL A 335 21.38 2.51 -2.60
CA VAL A 335 20.90 3.90 -2.46
C VAL A 335 20.12 4.04 -1.15
N ILE A 336 20.03 5.26 -0.62
CA ILE A 336 19.07 5.56 0.47
C ILE A 336 17.68 5.12 -0.01
N VAL A 337 16.92 4.43 0.85
CA VAL A 337 15.55 4.07 0.50
C VAL A 337 14.76 5.37 0.26
N PRO A 338 14.29 5.63 -0.97
CA PRO A 338 13.76 6.92 -1.32
C PRO A 338 12.42 7.14 -0.62
N GLN A 339 12.12 8.40 -0.31
CA GLN A 339 10.84 8.81 0.27
C GLN A 339 9.67 8.26 -0.54
N ALA A 340 9.77 8.27 -1.87
CA ALA A 340 8.75 7.77 -2.77
C ALA A 340 8.37 6.29 -2.52
N SER A 341 9.24 5.52 -1.87
CA SER A 341 9.04 4.10 -1.53
C SER A 341 8.65 3.89 -0.06
N LEU A 342 8.50 4.94 0.76
CA LEU A 342 8.20 4.84 2.19
C LEU A 342 6.86 5.48 2.51
N TYR A 343 6.03 4.78 3.28
CA TYR A 343 4.68 5.22 3.64
C TYR A 343 4.48 5.16 5.15
N SER A 344 4.11 6.28 5.77
CA SER A 344 3.82 6.34 7.20
C SER A 344 2.46 5.65 7.50
N THR A 345 2.29 5.14 8.72
CA THR A 345 1.10 4.39 9.16
C THR A 345 0.58 4.89 10.48
#